data_AF-A0A1A9HPF8-F1
#
_entry.id   AF-A0A1A9HPF8-F1
#
_cell.length_a   1.000
_cell.length_b   1.000
_cell.length_c   1.000
_cell.angle_alpha   90.00
_cell.angle_beta   90.00
_cell.angle_gamma   90.00
#
_symmetry.space_group_name_H-M   'P 1'
#
loop_
_entity.id
_entity.type
_entity.pdbx_description
1 polymer ?
#
loop_
_entity_poly.entity_id
_entity_poly.type
_entity_poly.pdbx_seq_one_letter_code
_entity_poly.pdbx_strand_id
1 'polypeptide(L)'
;MTSKNILASVLFASAALVAGSAMANDNPHTQPVNTASAVSRAEVLADLEIYRESGLAAVEQSETYGYDNARRDAAKARYAELRTSPYYATLVKKFGGSAPATAVAGR
;
A
#
# COMPACT_ATOMS: atom_id res chain seq x y z
N MET A 1 38.66 -35.49 -37.51
CA MET A 1 37.71 -34.87 -36.56
C MET A 1 38.45 -34.67 -35.26
N THR A 2 38.61 -33.40 -34.87
CA THR A 2 39.66 -32.90 -33.98
C THR A 2 39.17 -32.78 -32.54
N SER A 3 39.93 -33.41 -31.64
CA SER A 3 40.22 -33.12 -30.23
C SER A 3 39.09 -32.86 -29.20
N LYS A 4 39.08 -33.76 -28.21
CA LYS A 4 38.58 -33.62 -26.82
C LYS A 4 39.27 -32.43 -26.11
N ASN A 5 38.64 -31.87 -25.06
CA ASN A 5 39.26 -31.32 -23.83
C ASN A 5 38.15 -30.82 -22.87
N ILE A 6 37.70 -31.64 -21.91
CA ILE A 6 38.01 -31.56 -20.46
C ILE A 6 37.73 -30.16 -19.88
N LEU A 7 36.53 -29.99 -19.31
CA LEU A 7 36.15 -28.84 -18.48
C LEU A 7 36.73 -29.02 -17.07
N ALA A 8 37.75 -28.24 -16.75
CA ALA A 8 38.41 -28.19 -15.46
C ALA A 8 37.55 -27.44 -14.44
N SER A 9 37.15 -28.14 -13.38
CA SER A 9 36.51 -27.58 -12.19
C SER A 9 37.52 -26.75 -11.40
N VAL A 10 37.36 -25.43 -11.37
CA VAL A 10 38.13 -24.58 -10.45
C VAL A 10 37.36 -24.47 -9.14
N LEU A 11 37.82 -25.24 -8.18
CA LEU A 11 37.47 -25.21 -6.77
C LEU A 11 38.01 -23.89 -6.18
N PHE A 12 37.16 -22.87 -6.03
CA PHE A 12 37.54 -21.65 -5.32
C PHE A 12 37.38 -21.88 -3.81
N ALA A 13 38.50 -22.21 -3.16
CA ALA A 13 38.61 -22.33 -1.72
C ALA A 13 38.83 -20.94 -1.09
N SER A 14 37.86 -20.53 -0.27
CA SER A 14 38.02 -19.93 1.06
C SER A 14 39.00 -18.76 1.22
N ALA A 15 38.46 -17.53 1.22
CA ALA A 15 39.07 -16.40 1.92
C ALA A 15 38.21 -16.04 3.15
N ALA A 16 38.89 -16.00 4.29
CA ALA A 16 38.40 -15.91 5.65
C ALA A 16 37.30 -14.88 5.92
N LEU A 17 36.28 -15.37 6.63
CA LEU A 17 35.32 -14.62 7.41
C LEU A 17 36.05 -13.76 8.46
N VAL A 18 36.22 -12.47 8.21
CA VAL A 18 36.29 -11.48 9.30
C VAL A 18 34.85 -11.21 9.70
N ALA A 19 34.30 -12.12 10.51
CA ALA A 19 33.07 -11.88 11.24
C ALA A 19 33.41 -10.90 12.37
N GLY A 20 33.45 -9.60 12.04
CA GLY A 20 33.21 -8.59 13.05
C GLY A 20 31.82 -8.87 13.60
N SER A 21 31.72 -9.22 14.88
CA SER A 21 30.45 -9.32 15.58
C SER A 21 29.83 -7.93 15.60
N ALA A 22 29.09 -7.59 14.53
CA ALA A 22 28.13 -6.51 14.59
C ALA A 22 27.10 -6.95 15.63
N MET A 23 27.20 -6.38 16.83
CA MET A 23 26.16 -6.51 17.84
C MET A 23 24.91 -5.90 17.22
N ALA A 24 24.05 -6.75 16.68
CA ALA A 24 22.75 -6.35 16.18
C ALA A 24 22.04 -5.67 17.34
N ASN A 25 21.87 -4.36 17.25
CA ASN A 25 21.02 -3.61 18.14
C ASN A 25 19.59 -4.02 17.80
N ASP A 26 19.11 -5.10 18.42
CA ASP A 26 17.75 -5.61 18.31
C ASP A 26 16.77 -4.67 19.02
N ASN A 27 16.76 -3.41 18.59
CA ASN A 27 15.66 -2.51 18.87
C ASN A 27 14.51 -2.92 17.95
N PRO A 28 13.39 -3.46 18.47
CA PRO A 28 12.26 -3.88 17.64
C PRO A 28 11.65 -2.70 16.85
N HIS A 29 11.96 -1.47 17.24
CA HIS A 29 11.58 -0.23 16.56
C HIS A 29 12.51 0.17 15.40
N THR A 30 13.69 -0.45 15.26
CA THR A 30 14.63 -0.20 14.17
C THR A 30 14.64 -1.32 13.13
N GLN A 31 13.90 -2.41 13.40
CA GLN A 31 13.71 -3.48 12.43
C GLN A 31 12.73 -3.01 11.34
N PRO A 32 13.09 -3.10 10.05
CA PRO A 32 12.19 -2.72 8.98
C PRO A 32 10.97 -3.64 9.01
N VAL A 33 9.81 -3.07 9.34
CA VAL A 33 8.53 -3.78 9.34
C VAL A 33 8.13 -3.99 7.88
N ASN A 34 8.59 -5.11 7.29
CA ASN A 34 8.34 -5.42 5.89
C ASN A 34 7.00 -6.14 5.69
N THR A 35 5.96 -5.65 6.37
CA THR A 35 4.58 -6.14 6.18
C THR A 35 3.99 -5.48 4.94
N ALA A 36 3.70 -6.27 3.92
CA ALA A 36 3.01 -5.78 2.73
C ALA A 36 1.67 -5.15 3.13
N SER A 37 1.45 -3.89 2.74
CA SER A 37 0.16 -3.22 2.94
C SER A 37 -0.93 -3.94 2.14
N ALA A 38 -2.09 -4.15 2.76
CA ALA A 38 -3.26 -4.70 2.08
C ALA A 38 -3.87 -3.71 1.05
N VAL A 39 -3.52 -2.42 1.16
CA VAL A 39 -4.03 -1.35 0.29
C VAL A 39 -2.88 -0.73 -0.49
N SER A 40 -3.07 -0.57 -1.80
CA SER A 40 -2.11 0.06 -2.70
C SER A 40 -2.11 1.58 -2.55
N ARG A 41 -0.99 2.22 -2.94
CA ARG A 41 -0.89 3.69 -2.96
C ARG A 41 -1.99 4.34 -3.81
N ALA A 42 -2.35 3.73 -4.94
CA ALA A 42 -3.38 4.25 -5.83
C ALA A 42 -4.78 4.22 -5.20
N GLU A 43 -5.10 3.19 -4.42
CA GLU A 43 -6.36 3.10 -3.69
C GLU A 43 -6.43 4.15 -2.58
N VAL A 44 -5.33 4.42 -1.87
CA VAL A 44 -5.27 5.50 -0.88
C VAL A 44 -5.51 6.85 -1.54
N LEU A 45 -4.89 7.13 -2.69
CA LEU A 45 -5.09 8.39 -3.41
C LEU A 45 -6.52 8.54 -3.94
N ALA A 46 -7.11 7.45 -4.46
CA ALA A 46 -8.51 7.43 -4.87
C ALA A 46 -9.45 7.68 -3.68
N ASP A 47 -9.16 7.09 -2.53
CA ASP A 47 -9.95 7.25 -1.31
C ASP A 47 -9.89 8.68 -0.77
N LEU A 48 -8.70 9.29 -0.76
CA LEU A 48 -8.51 10.68 -0.36
C LEU A 48 -9.26 11.66 -1.28
N GLU A 49 -9.33 11.37 -2.58
CA GLU A 49 -10.09 12.20 -3.53
C GLU A 49 -11.59 12.17 -3.20
N ILE A 50 -12.20 10.98 -3.10
CA ILE A 50 -13.63 10.86 -2.80
C ILE A 50 -13.98 11.35 -1.37
N TYR A 51 -13.04 11.24 -0.44
CA TYR A 51 -13.18 11.80 0.91
C TYR A 51 -13.29 13.33 0.89
N ARG A 52 -12.53 13.99 0.01
CA ARG A 52 -12.68 15.44 -0.22
C ARG A 52 -13.94 15.76 -1.00
N GLU A 53 -14.23 15.06 -2.09
CA GLU A 53 -15.38 15.32 -2.96
C GLU A 53 -16.73 15.10 -2.28
N SER A 54 -16.82 14.12 -1.37
CA SER A 54 -18.02 13.89 -0.57
C SER A 54 -18.36 15.05 0.38
N GLY A 55 -17.42 15.98 0.60
CA GLY A 55 -17.52 17.05 1.58
C GLY A 55 -17.25 16.57 3.02
N LEU A 56 -16.98 15.28 3.23
CA LEU A 56 -16.75 14.73 4.56
C LEU A 56 -15.52 15.34 5.23
N ALA A 57 -14.44 15.54 4.47
CA ALA A 57 -13.24 16.24 4.94
C ALA A 57 -13.54 17.64 5.51
N ALA A 58 -14.42 18.39 4.86
CA ALA A 58 -14.78 19.74 5.30
C ALA A 58 -15.63 19.71 6.56
N VAL A 59 -16.55 18.75 6.67
CA VAL A 59 -17.40 18.59 7.87
C VAL A 59 -16.55 18.20 9.07
N GLU A 60 -15.72 17.16 8.95
CA GLU A 60 -14.88 16.66 10.04
C GLU A 60 -13.82 17.68 10.50
N GLN A 61 -13.34 18.55 9.60
CA GLN A 61 -12.41 19.62 9.96
C GLN A 61 -13.10 20.83 10.61
N SER A 62 -14.40 21.03 10.34
CA SER A 62 -15.18 22.18 10.84
C SER A 62 -15.94 21.90 12.15
N GLU A 63 -16.07 20.63 12.56
CA GLU A 63 -16.79 20.22 13.76
C GLU A 63 -16.02 20.60 15.04
N THR A 64 -16.10 21.87 15.42
CA THR A 64 -15.61 22.33 16.73
C THR A 64 -16.55 21.89 17.86
N TYR A 65 -17.82 21.55 17.62
CA TYR A 65 -18.78 21.20 18.70
C TYR A 65 -19.96 20.26 18.33
N GLY A 66 -19.85 19.36 17.34
CA GLY A 66 -20.83 18.27 17.14
C GLY A 66 -22.29 18.68 16.87
N TYR A 67 -22.53 19.93 16.46
CA TYR A 67 -23.87 20.47 16.23
C TYR A 67 -24.42 20.19 14.82
N ASP A 68 -23.62 19.65 13.90
CA ASP A 68 -23.99 19.46 12.48
C ASP A 68 -24.06 17.97 12.08
N ASN A 69 -24.64 17.14 12.95
CA ASN A 69 -24.76 15.69 12.76
C ASN A 69 -25.46 15.32 11.44
N ALA A 70 -26.49 16.07 11.05
CA ALA A 70 -27.23 15.80 9.82
C ALA A 70 -26.38 16.01 8.56
N ARG A 71 -25.57 17.08 8.51
CA ARG A 71 -24.64 17.31 7.39
C ARG A 71 -23.53 16.28 7.36
N ARG A 72 -23.03 15.87 8.53
CA ARG A 72 -22.03 14.80 8.63
C ARG A 72 -22.58 13.47 8.12
N ASP A 73 -23.79 13.10 8.49
CA ASP A 73 -24.41 11.86 8.03
C ASP A 73 -24.68 11.89 6.52
N ALA A 74 -25.11 13.04 5.98
CA ALA A 74 -25.24 13.23 4.54
C ALA A 74 -23.90 13.10 3.80
N ALA A 75 -22.83 13.71 4.33
CA ALA A 75 -21.49 13.61 3.75
C ALA A 75 -20.95 12.17 3.78
N LYS A 76 -21.20 11.43 4.87
CA LYS A 76 -20.87 10.00 4.97
C LYS A 76 -21.61 9.14 3.96
N ALA A 77 -22.92 9.37 3.80
CA ALA A 77 -23.71 8.66 2.80
C ALA A 77 -23.14 8.89 1.39
N ARG A 78 -22.76 10.14 1.07
CA ARG A 78 -22.15 10.47 -0.22
C ARG A 78 -20.76 9.86 -0.40
N TYR A 79 -19.93 9.81 0.64
CA TYR A 79 -18.66 9.08 0.60
C TYR A 79 -18.87 7.59 0.29
N ALA A 80 -19.83 6.93 0.96
CA ALA A 80 -20.15 5.52 0.72
C ALA A 80 -20.66 5.25 -0.71
N GLU A 81 -21.48 6.17 -1.24
CA GLU A 81 -21.92 6.14 -2.63
C GLU A 81 -20.74 6.24 -3.60
N LEU A 82 -19.85 7.23 -3.40
CA LEU A 82 -18.66 7.39 -4.24
C LEU A 82 -17.72 6.19 -4.17
N ARG A 83 -17.53 5.61 -2.97
CA ARG A 83 -16.64 4.46 -2.73
C ARG A 83 -17.09 3.19 -3.44
N THR A 84 -18.39 3.02 -3.62
CA THR A 84 -19.01 1.87 -4.30
C THR A 84 -19.31 2.12 -5.78
N SER A 85 -19.23 3.38 -6.22
CA SER A 85 -19.46 3.75 -7.61
C SER A 85 -18.33 3.31 -8.56
N PRO A 86 -18.62 3.17 -9.87
CA PRO A 86 -17.60 2.96 -10.89
C PRO A 86 -16.53 4.06 -10.93
N TYR A 87 -16.86 5.27 -10.45
CA TYR A 87 -15.95 6.41 -10.40
C TYR A 87 -14.70 6.08 -9.57
N TYR A 88 -14.84 5.39 -8.43
CA TYR A 88 -13.69 4.99 -7.62
C TYR A 88 -12.70 4.13 -8.41
N ALA A 89 -13.18 3.15 -9.19
CA ALA A 89 -12.30 2.33 -10.04
C ALA A 89 -11.59 3.16 -11.11
N THR A 90 -12.24 4.20 -11.66
CA THR A 90 -11.59 5.14 -12.59
C THR A 90 -10.50 5.96 -11.92
N LEU A 91 -10.69 6.38 -10.66
CA LEU A 91 -9.68 7.07 -9.87
C LEU A 91 -8.49 6.17 -9.55
N VAL A 92 -8.73 4.92 -9.12
CA VAL A 92 -7.66 3.95 -8.87
C VAL A 92 -6.81 3.75 -10.13
N LYS A 93 -7.45 3.60 -11.29
CA LYS A 93 -6.75 3.51 -12.58
C LYS A 93 -5.98 4.78 -12.92
N LYS A 94 -6.57 5.96 -12.69
CA LYS A 94 -5.93 7.27 -12.88
C LYS A 94 -4.66 7.41 -12.04
N PHE A 95 -4.66 6.87 -10.82
CA PHE A 95 -3.51 6.88 -9.92
C PHE A 95 -2.52 5.71 -10.15
N GLY A 96 -2.68 4.95 -11.24
CA GLY A 96 -1.75 3.89 -11.63
C GLY A 96 -1.95 2.56 -10.90
N GLY A 97 -3.09 2.39 -10.22
CA GLY A 97 -3.49 1.12 -9.61
C GLY A 97 -4.28 0.23 -10.56
N SER A 98 -4.35 -1.06 -10.21
CA SER A 98 -5.36 -1.97 -10.75
C SER A 98 -6.54 -2.01 -9.76
N ALA A 99 -7.77 -1.93 -10.24
CA ALA A 99 -8.95 -1.98 -9.37
C ALA A 99 -8.94 -3.28 -8.54
N PRO A 100 -9.29 -3.24 -7.24
CA PRO A 100 -9.28 -4.43 -6.40
C PRO A 100 -10.29 -5.46 -6.91
N ALA A 101 -9.85 -6.72 -7.03
CA ALA A 101 -10.72 -7.86 -7.35
C ALA A 101 -11.87 -8.05 -6.33
N THR A 102 -11.76 -7.44 -5.15
CA THR A 102 -12.71 -7.52 -4.03
C THR A 102 -13.99 -6.71 -4.27
N ALA A 103 -14.07 -5.83 -5.27
CA ALA A 103 -15.30 -5.10 -5.60
C ALA A 103 -16.33 -5.92 -6.40
N VAL A 104 -15.99 -7.16 -6.81
CA VAL A 104 -16.88 -8.07 -7.57
C VAL A 104 -17.46 -9.19 -6.69
N ALA A 105 -16.96 -9.39 -5.47
CA ALA A 105 -17.47 -10.40 -4.55
C ALA A 105 -18.08 -9.71 -3.33
N GLY A 106 -19.39 -9.48 -3.38
CA GLY A 106 -20.15 -8.97 -2.26
C GLY A 106 -19.96 -9.79 -0.99
N ARG A 107 -19.98 -9.08 0.14
CA ARG A 107 -20.43 -9.60 1.44
C ARG A 107 -21.44 -8.63 2.00
#